data_AF-A0A378WQZ6-F1
#
_entry.id   AF-A0A378WQZ6-F1
#
_cell.length_a   1.000
_cell.length_b   1.000
_cell.length_c   1.000
_cell.angle_alpha   90.00
_cell.angle_beta   90.00
_cell.angle_gamma   90.00
#
_symmetry.space_group_name_H-M   'P 1'
#
loop_
_entity.id
_entity.type
_entity.pdbx_description
1 polymer ?
#
loop_
_entity_poly.entity_id
_entity_poly.type
_entity_poly.pdbx_seq_one_letter_code
_entity_poly.pdbx_strand_id
1 'polypeptide(L)'
;MLRSYAGLQHTLCAHAESLRDTGTPHLPPARLIEVYRHFADRAPGLESAIESAAAELARYGRLSVEHNDLYPGHVFRTTAAVFDWGDALITHPFLSVRTFRDPQRSAYFDAWRELTTVTDREIELAERLAPLTTLHSWLTIDTAPGRPGERFAPFVTEMLDLLRANFA
;
A
#
# COMPACT_ATOMS: atom_id res chain seq x y z
N MET A 1 4.03 16.86 8.16
CA MET A 1 3.03 15.97 7.55
C MET A 1 3.31 14.51 7.89
N LEU A 2 4.43 13.90 7.46
CA LEU A 2 4.66 12.45 7.63
C LEU A 2 4.55 11.96 9.09
N ARG A 3 5.04 12.74 10.05
CA ARG A 3 4.84 12.48 11.48
C ARG A 3 3.37 12.44 11.89
N SER A 4 2.57 13.40 11.42
CA SER A 4 1.12 13.45 11.65
C SER A 4 0.40 12.30 10.96
N TYR A 5 0.84 11.91 9.75
CA TYR A 5 0.29 10.77 9.03
C TYR A 5 0.58 9.44 9.74
N ALA A 6 1.82 9.21 10.18
CA ALA A 6 2.18 8.05 11.01
C ALA A 6 1.36 8.01 12.31
N GLY A 7 1.21 9.16 12.99
CA GLY A 7 0.36 9.27 14.18
C GLY A 7 -1.12 8.98 13.92
N LEU A 8 -1.65 9.46 12.78
CA LEU A 8 -3.01 9.16 12.33
C LEU A 8 -3.18 7.65 12.10
N GLN A 9 -2.30 7.03 11.33
CA GLN A 9 -2.36 5.60 11.05
C GLN A 9 -2.24 4.77 12.32
N HIS A 10 -1.27 5.08 13.19
CA HIS A 10 -1.10 4.39 14.47
C HIS A 10 -2.35 4.50 15.35
N THR A 11 -2.96 5.69 15.43
CA THR A 11 -4.22 5.88 16.17
C THR A 11 -5.34 5.04 15.59
N LEU A 12 -5.44 5.00 14.26
CA LEU A 12 -6.48 4.26 13.55
C LEU A 12 -6.27 2.74 13.55
N CYS A 13 -5.11 2.23 13.98
CA CYS A 13 -4.93 0.81 14.22
C CYS A 13 -5.98 0.24 15.19
N ALA A 14 -6.34 1.01 16.23
CA ALA A 14 -7.37 0.63 17.19
C ALA A 14 -8.82 0.77 16.67
N HIS A 15 -9.00 1.32 15.46
CA HIS A 15 -10.30 1.65 14.87
C HIS A 15 -10.48 1.05 13.46
N ALA A 16 -9.68 0.05 13.08
CA ALA A 16 -9.71 -0.55 11.76
C ALA A 16 -11.09 -1.15 11.40
N GLU A 17 -11.79 -1.75 12.37
CA GLU A 17 -13.15 -2.25 12.16
C GLU A 17 -14.15 -1.10 11.93
N SER A 18 -14.09 -0.04 12.74
CA SER A 18 -14.96 1.13 12.55
C SER A 18 -14.74 1.81 11.20
N LEU A 19 -13.49 1.87 10.71
CA LEU A 19 -13.20 2.36 9.35
C LEU A 19 -13.76 1.46 8.25
N ARG A 20 -13.79 0.15 8.49
CA ARG A 20 -14.34 -0.80 7.53
C ARG A 20 -15.85 -0.63 7.42
N ASP A 21 -16.51 -0.37 8.54
CA ASP A 21 -17.97 -0.13 8.59
C ASP A 21 -18.39 1.13 7.83
N THR A 22 -17.47 2.08 7.56
CA THR A 22 -17.75 3.23 6.69
C THR A 22 -17.71 2.90 5.19
N GLY A 23 -17.43 1.64 4.82
CA GLY A 23 -17.30 1.20 3.44
C GLY A 23 -15.90 1.37 2.83
N THR A 24 -14.89 1.73 3.63
CA THR A 24 -13.50 1.80 3.17
C THR A 24 -13.03 0.41 2.72
N PRO A 25 -12.44 0.26 1.52
CA PRO A 25 -12.01 -1.05 1.04
C PRO A 25 -11.05 -1.74 2.01
N HIS A 26 -11.28 -3.04 2.24
CA HIS A 26 -10.53 -3.82 3.21
C HIS A 26 -9.63 -4.86 2.52
N LEU A 27 -8.32 -4.62 2.57
CA LEU A 27 -7.29 -5.41 1.89
C LEU A 27 -6.15 -5.76 2.87
N PRO A 28 -6.39 -6.59 3.90
CA PRO A 28 -5.34 -7.01 4.82
C PRO A 28 -4.23 -7.80 4.08
N PRO A 29 -3.00 -7.90 4.62
CA PRO A 29 -1.89 -8.58 3.94
C PRO A 29 -2.24 -9.96 3.38
N ALA A 30 -2.95 -10.79 4.14
CA ALA A 30 -3.37 -12.13 3.72
C ALA A 30 -4.23 -12.16 2.44
N ARG A 31 -4.88 -11.04 2.07
CA ARG A 31 -5.70 -10.91 0.85
C ARG A 31 -4.96 -10.27 -0.32
N LEU A 32 -3.73 -9.80 -0.15
CA LEU A 32 -2.94 -9.21 -1.25
C LEU A 32 -2.73 -10.19 -2.41
N ILE A 33 -2.72 -11.50 -2.13
CA ILE A 33 -2.62 -12.52 -3.17
C ILE A 33 -3.80 -12.51 -4.14
N GLU A 34 -4.99 -12.09 -3.70
CA GLU A 34 -6.18 -11.98 -4.55
C GLU A 34 -5.95 -10.92 -5.65
N VAL A 35 -5.27 -9.82 -5.32
CA VAL A 35 -4.87 -8.80 -6.31
C VAL A 35 -3.88 -9.38 -7.30
N TYR A 36 -2.85 -10.07 -6.82
CA TYR A 36 -1.84 -10.68 -7.69
C TYR A 36 -2.45 -11.68 -8.68
N ARG A 37 -3.37 -12.53 -8.23
CA ARG A 37 -4.02 -13.56 -9.08
C ARG A 37 -4.70 -12.97 -10.30
N HIS A 38 -5.23 -11.74 -10.22
CA HIS A 38 -5.78 -11.03 -11.37
C HIS A 38 -4.72 -10.73 -12.45
N PHE A 39 -3.47 -10.52 -12.05
CA PHE A 39 -2.36 -10.17 -12.94
C PHE A 39 -1.36 -11.32 -13.17
N ALA A 40 -1.62 -12.52 -12.66
CA ALA A 40 -0.66 -13.63 -12.62
C ALA A 40 -0.11 -13.99 -14.01
N ASP A 41 -0.95 -13.99 -15.05
CA ASP A 41 -0.55 -14.26 -16.43
C ASP A 41 0.49 -13.25 -16.95
N ARG A 42 0.44 -12.01 -16.45
CA ARG A 42 1.34 -10.93 -16.83
C ARG A 42 2.61 -10.91 -15.99
N ALA A 43 2.68 -11.63 -14.88
CA ALA A 43 3.83 -11.72 -13.97
C ALA A 43 3.89 -13.09 -13.26
N PRO A 44 4.16 -14.19 -13.99
CA PRO A 44 4.02 -15.54 -13.46
C PRO A 44 5.09 -15.88 -12.42
N GLY A 45 4.75 -16.80 -11.51
CA GLY A 45 5.72 -17.44 -10.60
C GLY A 45 5.94 -16.74 -9.25
N LEU A 46 5.15 -15.72 -8.91
CA LEU A 46 5.32 -14.98 -7.65
C LEU A 46 4.36 -15.44 -6.53
N GLU A 47 3.37 -16.30 -6.83
CA GLU A 47 2.29 -16.68 -5.92
C GLU A 47 2.79 -17.13 -4.53
N SER A 48 3.62 -18.17 -4.48
CA SER A 48 4.12 -18.71 -3.21
C SER A 48 4.96 -17.70 -2.42
N ALA A 49 5.74 -16.86 -3.12
CA ALA A 49 6.60 -15.87 -2.47
C ALA A 49 5.76 -14.72 -1.87
N ILE A 50 4.73 -14.27 -2.59
CA ILE A 50 3.77 -13.27 -2.11
C ILE A 50 2.98 -13.82 -0.92
N GLU A 51 2.43 -15.04 -1.00
CA GLU A 51 1.68 -15.65 0.10
C GLU A 51 2.53 -15.77 1.37
N SER A 52 3.78 -16.21 1.23
CA SER A 52 4.73 -16.33 2.34
C SER A 52 5.03 -14.98 2.99
N ALA A 53 5.41 -13.97 2.18
CA ALA A 53 5.72 -12.63 2.67
C ALA A 53 4.49 -11.96 3.31
N ALA A 54 3.31 -12.12 2.71
CA ALA A 54 2.07 -11.57 3.21
C ALA A 54 1.63 -12.22 4.53
N ALA A 55 1.80 -13.54 4.66
CA ALA A 55 1.54 -14.27 5.90
C ALA A 55 2.50 -13.84 7.03
N GLU A 56 3.76 -13.57 6.70
CA GLU A 56 4.72 -13.02 7.67
C GLU A 56 4.36 -11.59 8.08
N LEU A 57 4.05 -10.71 7.12
CA LEU A 57 3.63 -9.34 7.39
C LEU A 57 2.35 -9.27 8.24
N ALA A 58 1.40 -10.20 8.01
CA ALA A 58 0.17 -10.28 8.79
C ALA A 58 0.41 -10.53 10.30
N ARG A 59 1.52 -11.18 10.67
CA ARG A 59 1.84 -11.49 12.08
C ARG A 59 2.17 -10.26 12.92
N TYR A 60 2.52 -9.14 12.29
CA TYR A 60 2.70 -7.87 12.99
C TYR A 60 1.37 -7.29 13.49
N GLY A 61 0.23 -7.78 13.00
CA GLY A 61 -1.09 -7.48 13.57
C GLY A 61 -1.51 -6.02 13.41
N ARG A 62 -1.00 -5.31 12.41
CA ARG A 62 -1.32 -3.90 12.15
C ARG A 62 -2.21 -3.78 10.94
N LEU A 63 -3.38 -3.16 11.14
CA LEU A 63 -4.28 -2.75 10.09
C LEU A 63 -4.69 -1.31 10.36
N SER A 64 -4.56 -0.46 9.37
CA SER A 64 -4.85 0.97 9.45
C SER A 64 -5.28 1.48 8.08
N VAL A 65 -5.73 2.72 8.03
CA VAL A 65 -5.83 3.46 6.78
C VAL A 65 -4.47 3.57 6.09
N GLU A 66 -4.49 3.40 4.77
CA GLU A 66 -3.39 3.55 3.83
C GLU A 66 -3.94 4.41 2.68
N HIS A 67 -3.34 5.56 2.42
CA HIS A 67 -3.86 6.52 1.42
C HIS A 67 -3.69 6.04 -0.03
N ASN A 68 -2.69 5.19 -0.29
CA ASN A 68 -2.28 4.61 -1.57
C ASN A 68 -1.71 5.60 -2.60
N ASP A 69 -1.94 6.91 -2.40
CA ASP A 69 -1.43 8.00 -3.24
C ASP A 69 -1.01 9.24 -2.43
N LEU A 70 -0.31 9.05 -1.31
CA LEU A 70 0.14 10.17 -0.49
C LEU A 70 1.46 10.75 -1.02
N TYR A 71 1.38 11.97 -1.55
CA TYR A 71 2.52 12.82 -1.91
C TYR A 71 2.18 14.30 -1.65
N PRO A 72 3.14 15.25 -1.75
CA PRO A 72 2.90 16.65 -1.39
C PRO A 72 1.72 17.34 -2.11
N GLY A 73 1.32 16.86 -3.30
CA GLY A 73 0.17 17.40 -4.02
C GLY A 73 -1.18 17.09 -3.37
N HIS A 74 -1.26 16.07 -2.53
CA HIS A 74 -2.46 15.65 -1.80
C HIS A 74 -2.49 16.14 -0.34
N VAL A 75 -1.78 17.23 -0.06
CA VAL A 75 -1.68 17.83 1.26
C VAL A 75 -1.93 19.33 1.19
N PHE A 76 -2.90 19.83 1.96
CA PHE A 76 -3.13 21.27 2.08
C PHE A 76 -1.95 21.95 2.77
N ARG A 77 -1.37 22.97 2.12
CA ARG A 77 -0.17 23.68 2.61
C ARG A 77 -0.35 24.33 3.99
N THR A 78 -1.54 24.86 4.29
CA THR A 78 -1.80 25.63 5.52
C THR A 78 -2.18 24.77 6.71
N THR A 79 -2.95 23.70 6.49
CA THR A 79 -3.48 22.84 7.56
C THR A 79 -2.73 21.52 7.69
N ALA A 80 -1.90 21.17 6.70
CA ALA A 80 -1.31 19.83 6.54
C ALA A 80 -2.35 18.69 6.46
N ALA A 81 -3.62 19.02 6.19
CA ALA A 81 -4.67 18.03 6.03
C ALA A 81 -4.48 17.27 4.71
N VAL A 82 -4.65 15.96 4.78
CA VAL A 82 -4.56 15.04 3.65
C VAL A 82 -5.94 14.92 3.00
N PHE A 83 -5.99 14.98 1.68
CA PHE A 83 -7.22 14.87 0.89
C PHE A 83 -7.00 13.91 -0.30
N ASP A 84 -8.07 13.64 -1.05
CA ASP A 84 -8.09 12.68 -2.17
C ASP A 84 -7.94 11.21 -1.73
N TRP A 85 -8.80 10.81 -0.80
CA TRP A 85 -8.84 9.46 -0.23
C TRP A 85 -9.49 8.40 -1.15
N GLY A 86 -9.64 8.68 -2.45
CA GLY A 86 -10.37 7.80 -3.37
C GLY A 86 -9.76 6.40 -3.53
N ASP A 87 -8.43 6.30 -3.40
CA ASP A 87 -7.67 5.06 -3.49
C ASP A 87 -7.36 4.41 -2.13
N ALA A 88 -7.92 4.95 -1.04
CA ALA A 88 -7.56 4.52 0.29
C ALA A 88 -8.01 3.10 0.61
N LEU A 89 -7.22 2.41 1.43
CA LEU A 89 -7.42 1.03 1.85
C LEU A 89 -7.28 0.90 3.37
N ILE A 90 -7.94 -0.11 3.94
CA ILE A 90 -7.59 -0.65 5.25
C ILE A 90 -6.66 -1.82 5.04
N THR A 91 -5.38 -1.62 5.35
CA THR A 91 -4.30 -2.60 5.15
C THR A 91 -3.14 -2.35 6.12
N HIS A 92 -1.99 -3.01 5.91
CA HIS A 92 -0.80 -2.72 6.71
C HIS A 92 -0.28 -1.31 6.40
N PRO A 93 -0.09 -0.42 7.40
CA PRO A 93 0.21 0.99 7.14
C PRO A 93 1.51 1.22 6.38
N PHE A 94 2.47 0.30 6.47
CA PHE A 94 3.75 0.42 5.77
C PHE A 94 3.69 0.15 4.28
N LEU A 95 2.56 -0.34 3.75
CA LEU A 95 2.38 -0.45 2.30
C LEU A 95 2.36 0.94 1.63
N SER A 96 2.09 2.03 2.39
CA SER A 96 2.28 3.42 1.92
C SER A 96 3.73 3.75 1.52
N VAL A 97 4.73 2.98 1.97
CA VAL A 97 6.16 3.28 1.75
C VAL A 97 6.53 3.47 0.28
N ARG A 98 5.80 2.82 -0.63
CA ARG A 98 6.00 2.94 -2.09
C ARG A 98 5.93 4.38 -2.58
N THR A 99 5.11 5.23 -1.98
CA THR A 99 4.96 6.64 -2.39
C THR A 99 6.04 7.56 -1.81
N PHE A 100 6.89 7.04 -0.92
CA PHE A 100 7.95 7.81 -0.29
C PHE A 100 9.32 7.49 -0.90
N ARG A 101 10.20 8.50 -0.89
CA ARG A 101 11.62 8.39 -1.26
C ARG A 101 12.43 9.08 -0.17
N ASP A 102 13.71 8.76 -0.04
CA ASP A 102 14.54 9.46 0.95
C ASP A 102 14.68 10.95 0.61
N PRO A 103 14.65 11.85 1.62
CA PRO A 103 14.65 11.58 3.07
C PRO A 103 13.25 11.34 3.70
N GLN A 104 12.16 11.40 2.92
CA GLN A 104 10.79 11.25 3.44
C GLN A 104 10.55 9.85 4.00
N ARG A 105 11.05 8.83 3.32
CA ARG A 105 10.93 7.44 3.76
C ARG A 105 11.54 7.24 5.15
N SER A 106 12.78 7.68 5.38
CA SER A 106 13.39 7.63 6.72
C SER A 106 12.52 8.36 7.75
N ALA A 107 12.10 9.60 7.45
CA ALA A 107 11.31 10.40 8.38
C ALA A 107 9.96 9.78 8.74
N TYR A 108 9.34 9.02 7.82
CA TYR A 108 8.12 8.27 8.06
C TYR A 108 8.34 7.13 9.07
N PHE A 109 9.38 6.31 8.86
CA PHE A 109 9.67 5.21 9.79
C PHE A 109 10.22 5.69 11.13
N ASP A 110 10.97 6.79 11.17
CA ASP A 110 11.42 7.41 12.42
C ASP A 110 10.21 7.86 13.25
N ALA A 111 9.19 8.46 12.62
CA ALA A 111 7.96 8.82 13.30
C ALA A 111 7.18 7.58 13.82
N TRP A 112 7.17 6.47 13.10
CA TRP A 112 6.55 5.23 13.57
C TRP A 112 7.32 4.59 14.74
N ARG A 113 8.65 4.63 14.71
CA ARG A 113 9.52 4.11 15.78
C ARG A 113 9.35 4.87 17.10
N GLU A 114 8.91 6.12 17.05
CA GLU A 114 8.54 6.88 18.25
C GLU A 114 7.23 6.38 18.89
N LEU A 115 6.37 5.69 18.14
CA LEU A 115 5.04 5.26 18.57
C LEU A 115 5.01 3.78 18.97
N THR A 116 5.77 2.93 18.27
CA THR A 116 5.80 1.48 18.49
C THR A 116 7.10 0.86 17.97
N THR A 117 7.36 -0.40 18.32
CA THR A 117 8.43 -1.18 17.71
C THR A 117 8.14 -1.40 16.22
N VAL A 118 9.14 -1.08 15.41
CA VAL A 118 9.19 -1.31 13.96
C VAL A 118 10.50 -2.01 13.64
N THR A 119 10.44 -3.16 12.97
CA THR A 119 11.65 -3.92 12.59
C THR A 119 12.00 -3.67 11.13
N ASP A 120 13.28 -3.83 10.78
CA ASP A 120 13.71 -3.74 9.38
C ASP A 120 13.05 -4.83 8.52
N ARG A 121 12.75 -5.99 9.13
CA ARG A 121 12.03 -7.08 8.46
C ARG A 121 10.58 -6.70 8.11
N GLU A 122 9.88 -6.01 9.02
CA GLU A 122 8.52 -5.50 8.76
C GLU A 122 8.52 -4.52 7.59
N ILE A 123 9.52 -3.63 7.55
CA ILE A 123 9.71 -2.66 6.48
C ILE A 123 9.99 -3.37 5.16
N GLU A 124 10.95 -4.31 5.13
CA GLU A 124 11.31 -5.06 3.93
C GLU A 124 10.09 -5.80 3.35
N LEU A 125 9.32 -6.50 4.18
CA LEU A 125 8.11 -7.21 3.76
C LEU A 125 7.08 -6.25 3.17
N ALA A 126 6.85 -5.11 3.82
CA ALA A 126 5.93 -4.10 3.33
C ALA A 126 6.38 -3.50 1.99
N GLU A 127 7.67 -3.17 1.84
CA GLU A 127 8.21 -2.67 0.58
C GLU A 127 8.03 -3.65 -0.57
N ARG A 128 8.28 -4.94 -0.31
CA ARG A 128 8.14 -5.98 -1.32
C ARG A 128 6.70 -6.10 -1.82
N LEU A 129 5.74 -6.00 -0.90
CA LEU A 129 4.31 -6.18 -1.16
C LEU A 129 3.57 -4.90 -1.60
N ALA A 130 4.15 -3.71 -1.36
CA ALA A 130 3.49 -2.43 -1.59
C ALA A 130 2.94 -2.20 -3.02
N PRO A 131 3.51 -2.74 -4.12
CA PRO A 131 2.89 -2.59 -5.45
C PRO A 131 1.46 -3.15 -5.52
N LEU A 132 1.11 -4.14 -4.70
CA LEU A 132 -0.21 -4.78 -4.71
C LEU A 132 -1.32 -3.87 -4.19
N THR A 133 -1.05 -2.91 -3.31
CA THR A 133 -2.09 -1.94 -2.89
C THR A 133 -2.46 -1.00 -4.03
N THR A 134 -1.49 -0.63 -4.86
CA THR A 134 -1.75 0.21 -6.03
C THR A 134 -2.44 -0.55 -7.13
N LEU A 135 -2.01 -1.78 -7.41
CA LEU A 135 -2.66 -2.66 -8.39
C LEU A 135 -4.13 -2.95 -8.04
N HIS A 136 -4.53 -2.86 -6.78
CA HIS A 136 -5.92 -3.00 -6.35
C HIS A 136 -6.86 -1.99 -7.05
N SER A 137 -6.46 -0.72 -7.18
CA SER A 137 -7.27 0.32 -7.86
C SER A 137 -7.48 0.02 -9.36
N TRP A 138 -6.66 -0.87 -9.93
CA TRP A 138 -6.71 -1.23 -11.36
C TRP A 138 -7.49 -2.50 -11.66
N LEU A 139 -7.99 -3.22 -10.64
CA LEU A 139 -8.75 -4.47 -10.83
C LEU A 139 -10.03 -4.27 -11.67
N THR A 140 -10.60 -3.07 -11.64
CA THR A 140 -11.85 -2.73 -12.35
C THR A 140 -11.64 -1.88 -13.59
N ILE A 141 -10.40 -1.57 -13.96
CA ILE A 141 -10.06 -0.70 -15.09
C ILE A 141 -9.54 -1.57 -16.23
N ASP A 142 -10.30 -1.66 -17.33
CA ASP A 142 -9.87 -2.37 -18.53
C ASP A 142 -8.80 -1.55 -19.29
N THR A 143 -7.55 -2.00 -19.19
CA THR A 143 -6.40 -1.38 -19.85
C THR A 143 -6.05 -2.03 -21.19
N ALA A 144 -6.94 -2.85 -21.78
CA ALA A 144 -6.67 -3.48 -23.07
C ALA A 144 -6.61 -2.45 -24.22
N PRO A 145 -5.92 -2.75 -25.34
CA PRO A 145 -5.86 -1.88 -26.51
C PRO A 145 -7.25 -1.48 -27.02
N GLY A 146 -7.44 -0.20 -27.32
CA GLY A 146 -8.71 0.38 -27.78
C GLY A 146 -9.73 0.67 -26.67
N ARG A 147 -9.38 0.47 -25.39
CA ARG A 147 -10.24 0.79 -24.24
C ARG A 147 -9.89 2.16 -23.64
N PRO A 148 -10.85 2.84 -22.99
CA PRO A 148 -10.56 4.12 -22.31
C PRO A 148 -9.41 4.05 -21.29
N GLY A 149 -9.19 2.89 -20.67
CA GLY A 149 -8.12 2.65 -19.72
C GLY A 149 -6.75 2.36 -20.33
N GLU A 150 -6.63 2.20 -21.66
CA GLU A 150 -5.38 1.83 -22.34
C GLU A 150 -4.20 2.75 -21.98
N ARG A 151 -4.46 4.05 -21.82
CA ARG A 151 -3.45 5.04 -21.44
C ARG A 151 -2.75 4.75 -20.10
N PHE A 152 -3.35 3.92 -19.25
CA PHE A 152 -2.81 3.51 -17.96
C PHE A 152 -2.09 2.15 -18.00
N ALA A 153 -2.14 1.42 -19.12
CA ALA A 153 -1.45 0.15 -19.27
C ALA A 153 0.07 0.22 -18.94
N PRO A 154 0.81 1.29 -19.32
CA PRO A 154 2.22 1.42 -18.93
C PRO A 154 2.43 1.46 -17.42
N PHE A 155 1.55 2.14 -16.68
CA PHE A 155 1.63 2.24 -15.22
C PHE A 155 1.39 0.88 -14.54
N VAL A 156 0.39 0.12 -15.01
CA VAL A 156 0.15 -1.24 -14.50
C VAL A 156 1.35 -2.14 -14.77
N THR A 157 1.96 -2.02 -15.95
CA THR A 157 3.19 -2.77 -16.28
C THR A 157 4.36 -2.39 -15.37
N GLU A 158 4.58 -1.09 -15.12
CA GLU A 158 5.61 -0.62 -14.18
C GLU A 158 5.43 -1.21 -12.77
N MET A 159 4.19 -1.25 -12.27
CA MET A 159 3.91 -1.83 -10.95
C MET A 159 4.15 -3.34 -10.90
N LEU A 160 3.86 -4.07 -11.99
CA LEU A 160 4.15 -5.50 -12.09
C LEU A 160 5.67 -5.77 -12.20
N ASP A 161 6.40 -4.91 -12.89
CA ASP A 161 7.86 -5.02 -12.99
C ASP A 161 8.54 -4.70 -11.66
N LEU A 162 8.06 -3.70 -10.94
CA LEU A 162 8.50 -3.42 -9.57
C LEU A 162 8.19 -4.60 -8.63
N LEU A 163 7.00 -5.18 -8.73
CA LEU A 163 6.64 -6.36 -7.96
C LEU A 163 7.58 -7.54 -8.24
N ARG A 164 7.92 -7.81 -9.50
CA ARG A 164 8.92 -8.84 -9.84
C ARG A 164 10.28 -8.55 -9.25
N ALA A 165 10.78 -7.32 -9.40
CA ALA A 165 12.08 -6.92 -8.90
C ALA A 165 12.18 -7.07 -7.37
N ASN A 166 11.09 -6.84 -6.65
CA ASN A 166 11.00 -7.02 -5.20
C ASN A 166 11.07 -8.49 -4.73
N PHE A 167 10.91 -9.46 -5.64
CA PHE A 167 10.89 -10.89 -5.33
C PHE A 167 11.92 -11.70 -6.13
N ALA A 168 12.76 -11.04 -6.93
CA ALA A 168 13.90 -11.63 -7.63
C ALA A 168 15.11 -11.79 -6.71
#